data_AF-A0A518SDC7-F1
#
_entry.id   AF-A0A518SDC7-F1
#
_cell.length_a   1.000
_cell.length_b   1.000
_cell.length_c   1.000
_cell.angle_alpha   90.00
_cell.angle_beta   90.00
_cell.angle_gamma   90.00
#
_symmetry.space_group_name_H-M   'P 1'
#
loop_
_entity.id
_entity.type
_entity.pdbx_description
1 polymer ?
#
loop_
_entity_poly.entity_id
_entity_poly.type
_entity_poly.pdbx_seq_one_letter_code
_entity_poly.pdbx_strand_id
1 'polypeptide(L)'
;MTVTFEASDRLVEGAEEWGNQRMMDTEDALESKVEQALLEIENLLANEFDVDFTVDGTTVHYEPVPDVASFLEAQADEHDVSVAEILRIHVDLYARVFLHDDEERPPNAPGVE
;
A
#
# COMPACT_ATOMS: atom_id res chain seq x y z
N MET A 1 5.65 -10.51 -12.96
CA MET A 1 4.75 -11.56 -12.45
C MET A 1 3.60 -10.80 -11.84
N THR A 2 2.38 -10.96 -12.31
CA THR A 2 1.26 -10.21 -11.72
C THR A 2 0.80 -10.89 -10.43
N VAL A 3 0.80 -10.13 -9.32
CA VAL A 3 0.15 -10.53 -8.07
C VAL A 3 -1.17 -9.76 -7.97
N THR A 4 -2.26 -10.49 -7.76
CA THR A 4 -3.59 -9.90 -7.57
C THR A 4 -4.12 -10.24 -6.19
N PHE A 5 -4.59 -9.23 -5.47
CA PHE A 5 -5.20 -9.40 -4.15
C PHE A 5 -6.36 -8.43 -3.96
N GLU A 6 -7.27 -8.78 -3.05
CA GLU A 6 -8.35 -7.90 -2.63
C GLU A 6 -7.88 -7.05 -1.44
N ALA A 7 -8.07 -5.74 -1.51
CA ALA A 7 -7.82 -4.84 -0.38
C ALA A 7 -8.68 -5.28 0.82
N SER A 8 -8.10 -5.22 2.02
CA SER A 8 -8.86 -5.56 3.23
C SER A 8 -9.94 -4.51 3.50
N ASP A 9 -11.07 -4.93 4.10
CA ASP A 9 -12.14 -4.01 4.52
C ASP A 9 -11.58 -2.83 5.34
N ARG A 10 -10.62 -3.12 6.22
CA ARG A 10 -9.94 -2.13 7.05
C ARG A 10 -9.16 -1.11 6.22
N LEU A 11 -8.44 -1.56 5.20
CA LEU A 11 -7.70 -0.67 4.30
C LEU A 11 -8.66 0.23 3.52
N VAL A 12 -9.76 -0.34 3.02
CA VAL A 12 -10.80 0.41 2.30
C VAL A 12 -11.44 1.46 3.20
N GLU A 13 -11.87 1.08 4.41
CA GLU A 13 -12.44 2.01 5.40
C GLU A 13 -11.47 3.14 5.76
N GLY A 14 -10.19 2.80 5.97
CA GLY A 14 -9.16 3.78 6.28
C GLY A 14 -8.90 4.75 5.12
N ALA A 15 -8.83 4.22 3.89
CA ALA A 15 -8.67 5.03 2.68
C ALA A 15 -9.87 5.95 2.48
N GLU A 16 -11.10 5.47 2.70
CA GLU A 16 -12.32 6.28 2.65
C GLU A 16 -12.28 7.42 3.67
N GLU A 17 -11.89 7.15 4.92
CA GLU A 17 -11.79 8.19 5.95
C GLU A 17 -10.73 9.26 5.58
N TRP A 18 -9.54 8.81 5.16
CA TRP A 18 -8.45 9.71 4.74
C TRP A 18 -8.81 10.53 3.48
N GLY A 19 -9.49 9.90 2.52
CA GLY A 19 -9.97 10.51 1.28
C GLY A 19 -11.05 11.55 1.54
N ASN A 20 -12.01 11.24 2.43
CA ASN A 20 -13.05 12.18 2.86
C ASN A 20 -12.48 13.48 3.45
N GLN A 21 -11.42 13.40 4.25
CA GLN A 21 -10.75 14.58 4.79
C GLN A 21 -10.10 15.45 3.70
N ARG A 22 -9.81 14.87 2.53
CA ARG A 22 -9.13 15.50 1.38
C ARG A 22 -10.04 15.77 0.19
N MET A 23 -11.34 15.50 0.31
CA MET A 23 -12.32 15.59 -0.79
C MET A 23 -11.93 14.73 -2.00
N MET A 24 -11.34 13.56 -1.73
CA MET A 24 -10.96 12.53 -2.70
C MET A 24 -11.98 11.38 -2.62
N ASP A 25 -12.30 10.75 -3.74
CA ASP A 25 -13.14 9.55 -3.72
C ASP A 25 -12.39 8.34 -3.17
N THR A 26 -13.14 7.30 -2.81
CA THR A 26 -12.60 6.12 -2.14
C THR A 26 -11.60 5.35 -3.02
N GLU A 27 -11.81 5.32 -4.34
CA GLU A 27 -10.93 4.56 -5.24
C GLU A 27 -9.58 5.29 -5.39
N ASP A 28 -9.60 6.61 -5.66
CA ASP A 28 -8.40 7.45 -5.70
C ASP A 28 -7.63 7.42 -4.37
N ALA A 29 -8.35 7.42 -3.25
CA ALA A 29 -7.76 7.37 -1.92
C ALA A 29 -7.13 5.99 -1.64
N LEU A 30 -7.79 4.91 -2.07
CA LEU A 30 -7.27 3.56 -1.95
C LEU A 30 -6.02 3.38 -2.81
N GLU A 31 -6.05 3.83 -4.06
CA GLU A 31 -4.90 3.82 -4.97
C GLU A 31 -3.71 4.53 -4.33
N SER A 32 -3.92 5.75 -3.81
CA SER A 32 -2.86 6.51 -3.13
C SER A 32 -2.25 5.77 -1.94
N LYS A 33 -3.05 5.06 -1.14
CA LYS A 33 -2.58 4.34 0.05
C LYS A 33 -1.90 3.03 -0.30
N VAL A 34 -2.39 2.34 -1.32
CA VAL A 34 -1.76 1.15 -1.87
C VAL A 34 -0.42 1.52 -2.50
N GLU A 35 -0.34 2.60 -3.29
CA GLU A 35 0.91 3.10 -3.87
C GLU A 35 1.96 3.35 -2.79
N GLN A 36 1.60 4.10 -1.74
CA GLN A 36 2.49 4.38 -0.61
C GLN A 36 3.00 3.10 0.05
N ALA A 37 2.12 2.11 0.28
CA ALA A 37 2.51 0.84 0.88
C ALA A 37 3.43 0.01 -0.05
N LEU A 38 3.13 -0.05 -1.35
CA LEU A 38 3.94 -0.78 -2.33
C LEU A 38 5.31 -0.13 -2.51
N LEU A 39 5.38 1.21 -2.55
CA LEU A 39 6.65 1.95 -2.66
C LEU A 39 7.57 1.65 -1.48
N GLU A 40 7.03 1.57 -0.26
CA GLU A 40 7.83 1.19 0.91
C GLU A 40 8.36 -0.24 0.83
N ILE A 41 7.56 -1.18 0.30
CA ILE A 41 7.97 -2.57 0.11
C ILE A 41 9.11 -2.65 -0.92
N GLU A 42 8.94 -2.01 -2.08
CA GLU A 42 9.95 -1.93 -3.14
C GLU A 42 11.25 -1.28 -2.64
N ASN A 43 11.15 -0.15 -1.96
CA ASN A 43 12.29 0.55 -1.41
C ASN A 43 13.02 -0.30 -0.35
N LEU A 44 12.30 -0.96 0.54
CA LEU A 44 12.92 -1.75 1.61
C LEU A 44 13.66 -2.99 1.08
N LEU A 45 13.10 -3.68 0.10
CA LEU A 45 13.61 -4.95 -0.38
C LEU A 45 14.58 -4.80 -1.56
N ALA A 46 14.36 -3.82 -2.43
CA ALA A 46 15.07 -3.65 -3.69
C ALA A 46 15.72 -2.27 -3.85
N ASN A 47 15.48 -1.31 -2.95
CA ASN A 47 15.93 0.09 -3.07
C ASN A 47 15.43 0.74 -4.38
N GLU A 48 14.20 0.39 -4.77
CA GLU A 48 13.47 0.95 -5.90
C GLU A 48 12.43 1.97 -5.41
N PHE A 49 12.13 2.98 -6.23
CA PHE A 49 11.24 4.11 -5.90
C PHE A 49 10.12 4.28 -6.94
N ASP A 50 9.79 3.20 -7.64
CA ASP A 50 8.77 3.15 -8.68
C ASP A 50 7.98 1.85 -8.50
N VAL A 51 6.67 1.91 -8.68
CA VAL A 51 5.75 0.77 -8.54
C VAL A 51 4.85 0.70 -9.77
N ASP A 52 4.64 -0.51 -10.28
CA ASP A 52 3.70 -0.78 -11.37
C ASP A 52 2.50 -1.53 -10.79
N PHE A 53 1.36 -0.85 -10.69
CA PHE A 53 0.12 -1.41 -10.20
C PHE A 53 -1.12 -0.68 -10.72
N THR A 54 -2.28 -1.31 -10.56
CA THR A 54 -3.60 -0.72 -10.82
C THR A 54 -4.62 -1.17 -9.78
N VAL A 55 -5.62 -0.34 -9.51
CA VAL A 55 -6.79 -0.68 -8.69
C VAL A 55 -8.05 -0.74 -9.57
N ASP A 56 -8.85 -1.80 -9.42
CA ASP A 56 -10.18 -1.95 -10.01
C ASP A 56 -11.19 -2.14 -8.86
N GLY A 57 -11.85 -1.05 -8.43
CA GLY A 57 -12.65 -1.03 -7.21
C GLY A 57 -11.81 -1.27 -5.96
N THR A 58 -11.78 -2.52 -5.47
CA THR A 58 -10.97 -2.94 -4.32
C THR A 58 -9.88 -3.94 -4.68
N THR A 59 -9.85 -4.39 -5.93
CA THR A 59 -8.90 -5.39 -6.40
C THR A 59 -7.63 -4.71 -6.89
N VAL A 60 -6.49 -5.11 -6.34
CA VAL A 60 -5.17 -4.57 -6.70
C VAL A 60 -4.45 -5.57 -7.61
N HIS A 61 -3.91 -5.07 -8.72
CA HIS A 61 -3.00 -5.80 -9.60
C HIS A 61 -1.63 -5.15 -9.53
N TYR A 62 -0.60 -5.89 -9.13
CA TYR A 62 0.74 -5.37 -8.89
C TYR A 62 1.81 -6.22 -9.59
N GLU A 63 2.79 -5.55 -10.18
CA GLU A 63 3.96 -6.14 -10.83
C GLU A 63 5.22 -5.82 -10.01
N PRO A 64 5.60 -6.67 -9.04
CA PRO A 64 6.83 -6.49 -8.29
C PRO A 64 8.07 -6.57 -9.16
N VAL A 65 9.11 -5.82 -8.79
CA VAL A 65 10.45 -6.04 -9.35
C VAL A 65 10.98 -7.43 -8.97
N PRO A 66 11.94 -7.99 -9.71
CA PRO A 66 12.38 -9.38 -9.52
C PRO A 66 12.82 -9.75 -8.10
N ASP A 67 13.44 -8.81 -7.38
CA ASP A 67 13.92 -9.03 -6.01
C ASP A 67 12.75 -9.14 -5.02
N VAL A 68 11.75 -8.27 -5.15
CA VAL A 68 10.51 -8.34 -4.35
C VAL A 68 9.71 -9.59 -4.70
N ALA A 69 9.59 -9.93 -5.98
CA ALA A 69 8.91 -11.14 -6.43
C ALA A 69 9.52 -12.39 -5.78
N SER A 70 10.85 -12.52 -5.84
CA SER A 70 11.60 -13.63 -5.24
C SER A 70 11.43 -13.71 -3.73
N PHE A 71 11.41 -12.55 -3.05
CA PHE A 71 11.15 -12.47 -1.61
C PHE A 71 9.74 -12.97 -1.26
N LEU A 72 8.72 -12.51 -1.97
CA LEU A 72 7.32 -12.89 -1.72
C LEU A 72 7.10 -14.39 -1.95
N GLU A 73 7.69 -14.95 -3.01
CA GLU A 73 7.65 -16.40 -3.29
C GLU A 73 8.30 -17.20 -2.16
N ALA A 74 9.48 -16.78 -1.69
CA ALA A 74 10.18 -17.47 -0.60
C ALA A 74 9.37 -17.45 0.71
N GLN A 75 8.73 -16.32 1.04
CA GLN A 75 7.88 -16.22 2.23
C GLN A 75 6.59 -17.05 2.11
N ALA A 76 5.99 -17.07 0.93
CA ALA A 76 4.80 -17.88 0.66
C ALA A 76 5.11 -19.39 0.84
N ASP A 77 6.23 -19.84 0.27
CA ASP A 77 6.70 -21.23 0.38
C ASP A 77 7.06 -21.61 1.83
N GLU A 78 7.71 -20.72 2.59
CA GLU A 78 8.08 -20.96 3.99
C GLU A 78 6.85 -21.15 4.90
N HIS A 79 5.77 -20.41 4.62
CA HIS A 79 4.59 -20.35 5.47
C HIS A 79 3.39 -21.16 4.96
N ASP A 80 3.52 -21.85 3.82
CA ASP A 80 2.44 -22.61 3.17
C ASP A 80 1.19 -21.75 2.90
N VAL A 81 1.41 -20.55 2.37
CA VAL A 81 0.37 -19.58 1.99
C VAL A 81 0.59 -19.07 0.57
N SER A 82 -0.35 -18.29 0.03
CA SER A 82 -0.17 -17.70 -1.30
C SER A 82 0.65 -16.40 -1.26
N VAL A 83 1.34 -16.11 -2.35
CA VAL A 83 2.03 -14.82 -2.58
C VAL A 83 1.07 -13.64 -2.41
N ALA A 84 -0.15 -13.76 -2.92
CA ALA A 84 -1.18 -12.74 -2.77
C ALA A 84 -1.54 -12.47 -1.30
N GLU A 85 -1.63 -13.52 -0.47
CA GLU A 85 -1.92 -13.36 0.95
C GLU A 85 -0.76 -12.71 1.72
N ILE A 86 0.48 -13.10 1.42
CA ILE A 86 1.67 -12.44 1.97
C ILE A 86 1.67 -10.95 1.60
N LEU A 87 1.46 -10.63 0.33
CA LEU A 87 1.46 -9.24 -0.13
C LEU A 87 0.34 -8.43 0.55
N ARG A 88 -0.89 -8.97 0.59
CA ARG A 88 -2.02 -8.32 1.25
C ARG A 88 -1.71 -7.96 2.71
N ILE A 89 -1.08 -8.88 3.45
CA ILE A 89 -0.66 -8.64 4.84
C ILE A 89 0.36 -7.50 4.91
N HIS A 90 1.37 -7.47 4.04
CA HIS A 90 2.37 -6.40 4.05
C HIS A 90 1.75 -5.05 3.70
N VAL A 91 0.89 -4.99 2.68
CA VAL A 91 0.17 -3.76 2.31
C VAL A 91 -0.69 -3.26 3.47
N ASP A 92 -1.45 -4.13 4.14
CA ASP A 92 -2.24 -3.77 5.33
C ASP A 92 -1.36 -3.21 6.48
N LEU A 93 -0.16 -3.77 6.68
CA LEU A 93 0.79 -3.33 7.71
C LEU A 93 1.38 -1.94 7.41
N TYR A 94 1.78 -1.69 6.16
CA TYR A 94 2.36 -0.40 5.77
C TYR A 94 1.32 0.70 5.64
N ALA A 95 0.15 0.41 5.06
CA ALA A 95 -0.93 1.37 4.96
C ALA A 95 -1.36 1.91 6.33
N ARG A 96 -1.28 1.08 7.39
CA ARG A 96 -1.57 1.52 8.76
C ARG A 96 -0.73 2.73 9.21
N VAL A 97 0.54 2.81 8.82
CA VAL A 97 1.41 3.95 9.15
C VAL A 97 0.86 5.21 8.46
N PHE A 98 0.47 5.08 7.20
CA PHE A 98 0.03 6.20 6.38
C PHE A 98 -1.41 6.64 6.59
N LEU A 99 -2.23 5.86 7.30
CA LEU A 99 -3.61 6.23 7.61
C LEU A 99 -3.73 7.27 8.73
N HIS A 100 -2.73 7.40 9.62
CA HIS A 100 -2.81 8.31 10.78
C HIS A 100 -1.77 9.45 10.81
N ASP A 101 -0.70 9.41 9.99
CA ASP A 101 0.46 10.30 10.19
C ASP A 101 0.36 11.71 9.57
N ASP A 102 -0.77 12.10 8.98
CA ASP A 102 -0.90 13.44 8.36
C ASP A 102 -1.53 14.51 9.27
N GLU A 103 -1.97 14.19 10.49
CA GLU A 103 -2.81 15.12 11.28
C GLU A 103 -2.04 16.03 12.26
N GLU A 104 -0.78 15.74 12.61
CA GLU A 104 -0.01 16.62 13.50
C GLU A 104 1.06 17.41 12.75
N ARG A 105 0.63 18.53 12.15
CA ARG A 105 1.55 19.62 11.82
C ARG A 105 2.36 19.97 13.09
N PRO A 106 3.70 19.92 13.06
CA PRO A 106 4.48 20.24 14.24
C PRO A 106 4.17 21.68 14.70
N PRO A 107 4.10 21.94 16.02
CA PRO A 107 3.60 23.21 16.58
C PRO A 107 4.36 24.46 16.13
N ASN A 108 5.51 24.29 15.47
CA ASN A 108 6.39 25.35 14.98
C ASN A 108 6.52 25.40 13.45
N ALA A 109 5.74 24.65 12.68
CA ALA A 109 5.81 24.74 11.21
C ALA A 109 5.39 26.15 10.76
N PRO A 110 6.22 26.88 9.97
CA PRO A 110 5.88 28.22 9.49
C PRO A 110 4.58 28.19 8.65
N GLY A 111 3.76 29.25 8.79
CA GLY A 111 2.51 29.41 8.03
C GLY A 111 2.75 29.22 6.53
N VAL A 112 1.85 28.50 5.85
CA VAL A 112 1.80 28.55 4.39
C VAL A 112 1.08 29.84 4.04
N GLU A 113 1.79 30.78 3.42
CA GLU A 113 1.23 31.98 2.77
C GLU A 113 0.84 31.67 1.33
#